data_AF-A0A923M5P0-F1
#
_entry.id   AF-A0A923M5P0-F1
#
_cell.length_a   1.000
_cell.length_b   1.000
_cell.length_c   1.000
_cell.angle_alpha   90.00
_cell.angle_beta   90.00
_cell.angle_gamma   90.00
#
_symmetry.space_group_name_H-M   'P 1'
#
loop_
_entity.id
_entity.type
_entity.pdbx_description
1 polymer ?
#
loop_
_entity_poly.entity_id
_entity_poly.type
_entity_poly.pdbx_seq_one_letter_code
_entity_poly.pdbx_strand_id
1 'polypeptide(L)'
;MRTNIVIDDELLDAAMKAGPFSTKKDAVEAGLRLLARQAAYREILALRGKLRWDDAPKAAGLMVSEPRPAYGAAKAPAKRRK
;
A
#
# COMPACT_ATOMS: atom_id res chain seq x y z
N MET A 1 13.04 20.67 -3.53
CA MET A 1 12.30 21.95 -3.51
C MET A 1 11.80 22.21 -2.09
N ARG A 2 11.83 23.45 -1.61
CA ARG A 2 11.25 23.83 -0.31
C ARG A 2 9.82 24.30 -0.54
N THR A 3 8.87 23.71 0.17
CA THR A 3 7.45 24.02 0.06
C THR A 3 6.87 24.11 1.48
N ASN A 4 6.00 25.08 1.72
CA ASN A 4 5.25 25.18 2.96
C ASN A 4 3.89 24.51 2.77
N ILE A 5 3.59 23.51 3.60
CA ILE A 5 2.34 22.74 3.57
C ILE A 5 1.83 22.55 5.00
N VAL A 6 0.52 22.54 5.17
CA VAL A 6 -0.14 22.24 6.45
C VAL A 6 -0.33 20.72 6.52
N ILE A 7 0.12 20.10 7.60
CA ILE A 7 0.06 18.64 7.83
C ILE A 7 -0.58 18.42 9.21
N ASP A 8 -1.38 17.36 9.33
CA ASP A 8 -1.91 16.90 10.61
C ASP A 8 -0.76 16.39 11.51
N ASP A 9 -0.70 16.89 12.74
CA ASP A 9 0.35 16.55 13.70
C ASP A 9 0.26 15.09 14.16
N GLU A 10 -0.94 14.53 14.30
CA GLU A 10 -1.12 13.12 14.70
C GLU A 10 -0.61 12.19 13.61
N LEU A 11 -0.86 12.54 12.34
CA LEU A 11 -0.37 11.78 11.20
C LEU A 11 1.16 11.81 11.14
N LEU A 12 1.77 12.97 11.35
CA LEU A 12 3.22 13.11 11.31
C LEU A 12 3.87 12.36 12.47
N ASP A 13 3.30 12.42 13.66
CA ASP A 13 3.76 11.67 14.83
C ASP A 13 3.67 10.15 14.61
N ALA A 14 2.58 9.68 14.00
CA ALA A 14 2.43 8.28 13.65
C ALA A 14 3.51 7.84 12.64
N ALA A 15 3.79 8.67 11.63
CA ALA A 15 4.83 8.40 10.65
C ALA A 15 6.24 8.37 11.28
N MET A 16 6.56 9.34 12.14
CA MET A 16 7.83 9.42 12.86
C MET A 16 8.04 8.23 13.80
N LYS A 17 6.98 7.70 14.42
CA LYS A 17 7.04 6.49 15.27
C LYS A 17 7.13 5.20 14.48
N ALA A 18 6.58 5.15 13.26
CA ALA A 18 6.52 3.95 12.45
C ALA A 18 7.84 3.60 11.75
N GLY A 19 8.76 4.55 11.60
CA GLY A 19 10.02 4.35 10.87
C GLY A 19 11.22 5.03 11.53
N PRO A 20 12.44 4.74 11.03
CA PRO A 20 13.67 5.35 11.55
C PRO A 20 13.89 6.75 10.95
N PHE A 21 12.96 7.69 11.20
CA PHE A 21 13.06 9.06 10.68
C PHE A 21 13.63 10.01 11.74
N SER A 22 14.70 10.72 11.36
CA SER A 22 15.32 11.72 12.24
C SER A 22 14.67 13.10 12.10
N THR A 23 14.08 13.41 10.93
CA THR A 23 13.46 14.71 10.66
C THR A 23 12.07 14.57 10.06
N LYS A 24 11.22 15.58 10.30
CA LYS A 24 9.88 15.69 9.70
C LYS A 24 9.92 15.62 8.17
N LYS A 25 10.98 16.17 7.55
CA LYS A 25 11.15 16.13 6.09
C LYS A 25 11.38 14.70 5.60
N ASP A 26 12.20 13.92 6.30
CA ASP A 26 12.53 12.55 5.88
C ASP A 26 11.30 11.65 5.92
N ALA A 27 10.47 11.79 6.96
CA ALA A 27 9.19 11.08 7.05
C ALA A 27 8.26 11.43 5.88
N VAL A 28 8.14 12.72 5.53
CA VAL A 28 7.32 13.19 4.40
C VAL A 28 7.87 12.67 3.07
N GLU A 29 9.19 12.70 2.87
CA GLU A 29 9.82 12.20 1.66
C GLU A 29 9.65 10.69 1.50
N ALA A 30 9.78 9.93 2.59
CA ALA A 30 9.51 8.49 2.60
C ALA A 30 8.05 8.18 2.25
N GLY A 31 7.10 8.95 2.77
CA GLY A 31 5.68 8.85 2.44
C GLY A 31 5.41 9.09 0.94
N LEU A 32 6.02 10.14 0.37
CA LEU A 32 5.88 10.44 -1.06
C LEU A 32 6.49 9.34 -1.94
N ARG A 33 7.65 8.79 -1.57
CA ARG A 33 8.26 7.66 -2.28
C ARG A 33 7.38 6.42 -2.22
N LEU A 34 6.72 6.16 -1.09
CA LEU A 34 5.79 5.05 -0.94
C LEU A 34 4.58 5.20 -1.88
N LEU A 35 4.01 6.40 -1.98
CA LEU A 35 2.90 6.68 -2.89
C LEU A 35 3.29 6.47 -4.36
N ALA A 36 4.47 6.94 -4.76
CA ALA A 36 4.99 6.70 -6.11
C ALA A 36 5.15 5.20 -6.41
N ARG A 37 5.69 4.43 -5.45
CA ARG A 37 5.83 2.98 -5.56
C ARG A 37 4.48 2.27 -5.65
N GLN A 38 3.48 2.71 -4.88
CA GLN A 38 2.12 2.17 -4.95
C GLN A 38 1.48 2.42 -6.31
N ALA A 39 1.70 3.57 -6.94
CA ALA A 39 1.21 3.84 -8.29
C ALA A 39 1.76 2.81 -9.30
N ALA A 40 3.08 2.56 -9.27
CA ALA A 40 3.70 1.54 -10.11
C ALA A 40 3.12 0.14 -9.87
N TYR A 41 2.83 -0.22 -8.62
CA TYR A 41 2.17 -1.49 -8.30
C TYR A 41 0.75 -1.60 -8.83
N ARG A 42 0.00 -0.48 -8.88
CA ARG A 42 -1.34 -0.47 -9.47
C ARG A 42 -1.29 -0.73 -10.98
N GLU A 43 -0.27 -0.23 -11.67
CA GLU A 43 -0.06 -0.51 -13.10
C GLU A 43 0.24 -1.99 -13.35
N ILE A 44 1.12 -2.59 -12.54
CA ILE A 44 1.39 -4.04 -12.60
C ILE A 44 0.12 -4.85 -12.32
N LEU A 45 -0.65 -4.47 -11.29
CA LEU A 45 -1.93 -5.12 -10.99
C LEU A 45 -2.94 -4.98 -12.12
N ALA A 46 -2.90 -3.89 -12.90
CA ALA A 46 -3.76 -3.69 -14.06
C ALA A 46 -3.44 -4.64 -15.23
N LEU A 47 -2.26 -5.25 -15.23
CA LEU A 47 -1.85 -6.30 -16.18
C LEU A 47 -2.30 -7.70 -15.76
N ARG A 48 -2.87 -7.87 -14.56
CA ARG A 48 -3.39 -9.16 -14.08
C ARG A 48 -4.43 -9.71 -15.07
N GLY A 49 -4.21 -10.93 -15.55
CA GLY A 49 -5.07 -11.60 -16.51
C GLY A 49 -4.95 -11.12 -17.96
N LYS A 50 -4.09 -10.13 -18.25
CA LYS A 50 -3.83 -9.64 -19.62
C LYS A 50 -2.54 -10.21 -20.21
N LEU A 51 -1.61 -10.64 -19.36
CA LEU A 51 -0.32 -11.19 -19.79
C LEU A 51 -0.48 -12.67 -20.15
N ARG A 52 0.02 -13.04 -21.33
CA ARG A 52 0.19 -14.43 -21.73
C ARG A 52 1.66 -14.79 -21.58
N TRP A 53 1.94 -15.79 -20.74
CA TRP A 53 3.29 -16.31 -20.54
C TRP A 53 3.71 -17.18 -21.72
N ASP A 54 4.98 -17.14 -22.12
CA ASP A 54 5.47 -17.86 -23.30
C ASP A 54 5.34 -19.37 -23.17
N ASP A 55 5.45 -19.89 -21.94
CA ASP A 55 5.27 -21.31 -21.63
C ASP A 55 3.81 -21.69 -21.32
N ALA A 56 2.85 -20.76 -21.47
CA ALA A 56 1.44 -21.06 -21.20
C ALA A 56 0.88 -21.99 -22.28
N PRO A 57 0.24 -23.12 -21.92
CA PRO A 57 -0.34 -24.02 -22.89
C PRO A 57 -1.42 -23.30 -23.71
N LYS A 58 -1.45 -23.50 -25.03
CA LYS A 58 -2.37 -22.85 -26.00
C LYS A 58 -3.86 -22.90 -25.60
N ALA A 59 -4.24 -23.85 -24.73
CA ALA A 59 -5.59 -24.08 -24.24
C ALA A 59 -5.81 -23.67 -22.77
N ALA A 60 -4.87 -22.96 -22.12
CA ALA A 60 -5.16 -22.31 -20.85
C ALA A 60 -6.01 -21.07 -21.14
N GLY A 61 -7.34 -21.25 -21.10
CA GLY A 61 -8.24 -20.13 -20.84
C GLY A 61 -7.78 -19.36 -19.60
N LEU A 62 -8.12 -18.08 -19.53
CA LEU A 62 -7.81 -17.13 -18.46
C LEU A 62 -8.17 -17.69 -17.06
N MET A 63 -7.34 -18.57 -16.51
CA MET A 63 -7.43 -19.15 -15.17
C MET A 63 -6.08 -18.83 -14.52
N VAL A 64 -6.00 -18.11 -13.41
CA VAL A 64 -6.72 -18.34 -12.16
C VAL A 64 -7.05 -16.99 -11.50
N SER A 65 -8.34 -16.65 -11.42
CA SER A 65 -8.81 -15.65 -10.44
C SER A 65 -9.18 -16.39 -9.17
N GLU A 66 -8.20 -16.78 -8.36
CA GLU A 66 -8.49 -17.15 -6.98
C GLU A 66 -9.21 -15.95 -6.31
N PRO A 67 -10.34 -16.19 -5.62
CA PRO A 67 -11.02 -15.13 -4.90
C PRO A 67 -10.05 -14.53 -3.90
N ARG A 68 -9.95 -13.20 -3.89
CA ARG A 68 -9.06 -12.47 -2.99
C ARG A 68 -9.38 -12.92 -1.56
N PRO A 69 -8.41 -13.47 -0.80
CA PRO A 69 -8.66 -13.87 0.58
C PRO A 69 -9.14 -12.63 1.34
N ALA A 70 -10.30 -12.74 1.97
CA ALA A 70 -10.80 -11.70 2.85
C ALA A 70 -9.90 -11.68 4.09
N TYR A 71 -8.84 -10.90 4.07
CA TYR A 71 -8.12 -10.52 5.28
C TYR A 71 -9.08 -9.66 6.11
N GLY A 72 -9.89 -10.31 6.93
CA GLY A 72 -10.71 -9.64 7.93
C GLY A 72 -9.77 -8.95 8.91
N ALA A 73 -9.68 -7.62 8.83
CA ALA A 73 -9.14 -6.85 9.95
C ALA A 73 -10.01 -7.18 11.16
N ALA A 74 -9.47 -7.95 12.10
CA ALA A 74 -10.16 -8.31 13.33
C ALA A 74 -10.65 -7.00 13.97
N LYS A 75 -11.98 -6.83 14.10
CA LYS A 75 -12.56 -5.73 14.86
C LYS A 75 -11.98 -5.79 16.27
N ALA A 76 -11.30 -4.74 16.69
CA ALA A 76 -10.79 -4.61 18.04
C ALA A 76 -11.94 -4.78 19.05
N PRO A 77 -11.79 -5.58 20.13
CA PRO A 77 -12.85 -5.74 21.11
C PRO A 77 -13.09 -4.41 21.82
N ALA A 78 -14.35 -3.99 21.86
CA ALA A 78 -14.80 -2.80 22.58
C ALA A 78 -14.38 -2.91 24.06
N LYS A 79 -13.67 -1.89 24.55
CA LYS A 79 -13.24 -1.81 25.96
C LYS A 79 -14.46 -1.91 26.87
N ARG A 80 -14.55 -2.99 27.63
CA ARG A 80 -15.53 -3.18 28.71
C ARG A 80 -15.12 -2.22 29.84
N ARG A 81 -15.82 -1.09 29.96
CA ARG A 81 -15.73 -0.20 31.13
C ARG A 81 -16.23 -0.96 32.36
N LYS A 82 -15.46 -0.93 33.44
CA LYS A 82 -15.91 -1.16 34.81
C LYS A 82 -15.56 0.06 35.63
#